data_AF-A0A1H8XMJ2-F1
#
_entry.id   AF-A0A1H8XMJ2-F1
#
_cell.length_a   1.000
_cell.length_b   1.000
_cell.length_c   1.000
_cell.angle_alpha   90.00
_cell.angle_beta   90.00
_cell.angle_gamma   90.00
#
_symmetry.space_group_name_H-M   'P 1'
#
loop_
_entity.id
_entity.type
_entity.pdbx_description
1 polymer ?
#
loop_
_entity_poly.entity_id
_entity_poly.type
_entity_poly.pdbx_seq_one_letter_code
_entity_poly.pdbx_strand_id
1 'polypeptide(L)'
;MTGRPPAAAPDSAAPGLFGKVPSRGDFVSRRLGGALHGALDQWLSRAIVASRRQLGEAWLPAYLVAPVWRFVLGRDTMGPHAVAGVLMPSVDRVGRYFPLVLAAEMPGLPDPWRLFRRAGPWFDAAEARARACLADDFDFDAFEAGLAALGLPEPSHRPASDGAEVSRRFALGDEMEAVRAYADVLEAAMAGSRRSFTLWWTTGSETVAPSLLMHRGAPAPEQFAAFLDGRWEARGWHQGGRQDSAPEVRPPPPAPPPADAPLAAPPPAEAVRLVSAARTHRGTRRRRNDDAVVDRPDLGLWAVADGAGGHAAADVAAAAVAERLAGLPPGPEAPGRGAIESLLSEANEALRARARRLGPDAVVAAVVVVLMVRAGRYAVAWAGDARAYLLRGRGLVPLTRDHATREGRKVVTRAVGAEDAFALDWAEGAVRAGDRFVLCSDGLVGALGERGLALVAGHGTPAEAVASAIDDALIAGARDNVSVVVVDASGGSETR
;
A
#
# COMPACT_ATOMS: atom_id res chain seq x y z
N MET A 1 14.13 -45.44 -20.64
CA MET A 1 13.85 -44.57 -19.48
C MET A 1 15.16 -44.33 -18.74
N THR A 2 15.93 -43.33 -19.15
CA THR A 2 17.16 -42.92 -18.47
C THR A 2 16.83 -41.72 -17.59
N GLY A 3 16.64 -41.99 -16.29
CA GLY A 3 16.35 -40.98 -15.29
C GLY A 3 17.52 -40.01 -15.17
N ARG A 4 17.25 -38.73 -15.44
CA ARG A 4 18.14 -37.62 -15.18
C ARG A 4 18.46 -37.61 -13.67
N PRO A 5 19.74 -37.53 -13.25
CA PRO A 5 20.07 -37.48 -11.83
C PRO A 5 19.48 -36.20 -11.21
N PRO A 6 19.06 -36.23 -9.93
CA PRO A 6 18.57 -35.05 -9.23
C PRO A 6 19.65 -33.97 -9.24
N ALA A 7 19.25 -32.72 -9.52
CA ALA A 7 20.13 -31.57 -9.50
C ALA A 7 20.84 -31.49 -8.14
N ALA A 8 22.18 -31.38 -8.17
CA ALA A 8 23.00 -31.22 -6.98
C ALA A 8 22.47 -30.05 -6.12
N ALA A 9 22.38 -30.27 -4.81
CA ALA A 9 22.10 -29.19 -3.86
C ALA A 9 23.13 -28.08 -4.09
N PRO A 10 22.72 -26.79 -4.15
CA PRO A 10 23.67 -25.70 -4.34
C PRO A 10 24.69 -25.73 -3.20
N ASP A 11 25.98 -25.54 -3.53
CA ASP A 11 27.04 -25.24 -2.57
C ASP A 11 26.58 -24.04 -1.73
N SER A 12 25.97 -24.31 -0.58
CA SER A 12 25.22 -23.32 0.21
C SER A 12 26.10 -22.34 0.97
N ALA A 13 27.40 -22.28 0.64
CA ALA A 13 28.43 -21.53 1.34
C ALA A 13 29.07 -20.43 0.48
N ALA A 14 28.62 -20.25 -0.76
CA ALA A 14 29.20 -19.28 -1.69
C ALA A 14 28.12 -18.41 -2.37
N PRO A 15 28.44 -17.15 -2.71
CA PRO A 15 27.54 -16.31 -3.49
C PRO A 15 27.33 -16.84 -4.92
N GLY A 16 26.12 -16.64 -5.41
CA GLY A 16 25.72 -16.90 -6.78
C GLY A 16 25.46 -15.62 -7.57
N LEU A 17 25.09 -15.80 -8.84
CA LEU A 17 24.73 -14.70 -9.73
C LEU A 17 23.50 -15.03 -10.58
N PHE A 18 22.75 -13.99 -10.94
CA PHE A 18 21.67 -14.04 -11.91
C PHE A 18 21.60 -12.74 -12.72
N GLY A 19 21.40 -12.85 -14.03
CA GLY A 19 21.18 -11.68 -14.89
C GLY A 19 21.96 -11.75 -16.19
N LYS A 20 22.39 -10.58 -16.68
CA LYS A 20 23.16 -10.46 -17.92
C LYS A 20 24.56 -9.92 -17.67
N VAL A 21 25.49 -10.35 -18.51
CA VAL A 21 26.88 -9.89 -18.52
C VAL A 21 27.31 -9.64 -19.97
N PRO A 22 28.15 -8.61 -20.24
CA PRO A 22 28.49 -8.23 -21.61
C PRO A 22 29.12 -9.32 -22.46
N SER A 23 29.88 -10.26 -21.87
CA SER A 23 30.55 -11.32 -22.63
C SER A 23 29.65 -12.50 -23.03
N ARG A 24 28.42 -12.58 -22.51
CA ARG A 24 27.50 -13.70 -22.76
C ARG A 24 26.29 -13.24 -23.55
N GLY A 25 25.81 -14.08 -24.46
CA GLY A 25 24.58 -13.81 -25.22
C GLY A 25 23.32 -13.99 -24.40
N ASP A 26 23.26 -15.01 -23.55
CA ASP A 26 22.06 -15.39 -22.79
C ASP A 26 22.15 -15.00 -21.30
N PHE A 27 21.05 -15.21 -20.59
CA PHE A 27 21.02 -15.10 -19.14
C PHE A 27 22.00 -16.06 -18.49
N VAL A 28 22.67 -15.58 -17.45
CA VAL A 28 23.56 -16.37 -16.63
C VAL A 28 22.91 -16.56 -15.27
N SER A 29 22.90 -17.81 -14.79
CA SER A 29 22.46 -18.16 -13.45
C SER A 29 23.39 -19.23 -12.87
N ARG A 30 23.99 -18.96 -11.71
CA ARG A 30 24.95 -19.84 -11.03
C ARG A 30 24.75 -19.75 -9.52
N ARG A 31 24.78 -20.90 -8.82
CA ARG A 31 24.78 -20.99 -7.36
C ARG A 31 23.66 -20.20 -6.65
N LEU A 32 22.49 -20.08 -7.27
CA LEU A 32 21.28 -19.55 -6.63
C LEU A 32 20.24 -20.65 -6.49
N GLY A 33 19.58 -20.70 -5.33
CA GLY A 33 18.45 -21.57 -5.06
C GLY A 33 17.26 -21.23 -5.97
N GLY A 34 16.50 -22.27 -6.34
CA GLY A 34 15.40 -22.12 -7.31
C GLY A 34 14.33 -21.13 -6.88
N ALA A 35 14.03 -21.04 -5.57
CA ALA A 35 13.07 -20.09 -5.03
C ALA A 35 13.54 -18.63 -5.21
N LEU A 36 14.79 -18.35 -4.84
CA LEU A 36 15.38 -17.01 -4.99
C LEU A 36 15.49 -16.62 -6.46
N HIS A 37 16.01 -17.52 -7.29
CA HIS A 37 16.13 -17.29 -8.73
C HIS A 37 14.77 -16.95 -9.36
N GLY A 38 13.73 -17.76 -9.11
CA GLY A 38 12.41 -17.51 -9.69
C GLY A 38 11.77 -16.21 -9.21
N ALA A 39 11.94 -15.87 -7.93
CA ALA A 39 11.43 -14.61 -7.37
C ALA A 39 12.16 -13.38 -7.95
N LEU A 40 13.48 -13.44 -8.07
CA LEU A 40 14.29 -12.37 -8.67
C LEU A 40 13.95 -12.17 -10.15
N ASP A 41 13.86 -13.25 -10.93
CA ASP A 41 13.51 -13.18 -12.34
C ASP A 41 12.13 -12.54 -12.55
N GLN A 42 11.12 -13.02 -11.82
CA GLN A 42 9.76 -12.48 -11.92
C GLN A 42 9.70 -11.00 -11.53
N TRP A 43 10.38 -10.62 -10.44
CA TRP A 43 10.39 -9.25 -9.95
C TRP A 43 11.13 -8.31 -10.91
N LEU A 44 12.36 -8.67 -11.31
CA LEU A 44 13.20 -7.85 -12.20
C LEU A 44 12.59 -7.72 -13.59
N SER A 45 12.02 -8.80 -14.14
CA SER A 45 11.37 -8.75 -15.45
C SER A 45 10.20 -7.75 -15.46
N ARG A 46 9.38 -7.75 -14.40
CA ARG A 46 8.31 -6.75 -14.25
C ARG A 46 8.86 -5.35 -14.01
N ALA A 47 9.91 -5.23 -13.22
CA ALA A 47 10.54 -3.95 -12.89
C ALA A 47 11.15 -3.26 -14.12
N ILE A 48 11.76 -4.03 -15.02
CA ILE A 48 12.30 -3.51 -16.29
C ILE A 48 11.17 -3.07 -17.22
N VAL A 49 10.08 -3.84 -17.34
CA VAL A 49 8.91 -3.44 -18.14
C VAL A 49 8.26 -2.18 -17.58
N ALA A 50 8.03 -2.12 -16.26
CA ALA A 50 7.42 -0.98 -15.60
C ALA A 50 8.30 0.28 -15.72
N SER A 51 9.60 0.18 -15.46
CA SER A 51 10.51 1.32 -15.58
C SER A 51 10.61 1.83 -17.02
N ARG A 52 10.65 0.95 -18.04
CA ARG A 52 10.62 1.36 -19.45
C ARG A 52 9.36 2.13 -19.79
N ARG A 53 8.21 1.63 -19.36
CA ARG A 53 6.92 2.32 -19.56
C ARG A 53 6.89 3.69 -18.88
N GLN A 54 7.44 3.80 -17.67
CA GLN A 54 7.42 5.02 -16.86
C GLN A 54 8.42 6.08 -17.30
N LEU A 55 9.55 5.68 -17.88
CA LEU A 55 10.63 6.58 -18.28
C LEU A 55 10.63 6.87 -19.78
N GLY A 56 10.01 6.03 -20.61
CA GLY A 56 9.97 6.19 -22.06
C GLY A 56 11.39 6.32 -22.64
N GLU A 57 11.62 7.34 -23.46
CA GLU A 57 12.92 7.65 -24.07
C GLU A 57 14.01 7.95 -23.02
N ALA A 58 13.65 8.42 -21.82
CA ALA A 58 14.61 8.67 -20.75
C ALA A 58 15.08 7.40 -20.04
N TRP A 59 14.52 6.23 -20.37
CA TRP A 59 14.83 4.98 -19.69
C TRP A 59 16.29 4.55 -19.88
N LEU A 60 16.76 4.54 -21.12
CA LEU A 60 18.10 4.04 -21.42
C LEU A 60 19.20 4.93 -20.80
N PRO A 61 19.15 6.28 -20.94
CA PRO A 61 20.09 7.16 -20.25
C PRO A 61 20.08 6.95 -18.73
N ALA A 62 18.90 6.87 -18.10
CA ALA A 62 18.78 6.65 -16.66
C ALA A 62 19.33 5.28 -16.22
N TYR A 63 19.08 4.23 -17.00
CA TYR A 63 19.54 2.87 -16.72
C TYR A 63 21.07 2.75 -16.76
N LEU A 64 21.72 3.39 -17.73
CA LEU A 64 23.18 3.31 -17.91
C LEU A 64 23.97 4.00 -16.79
N VAL A 65 23.41 5.03 -16.16
CA VAL A 65 24.07 5.80 -15.07
C VAL A 65 23.51 5.46 -13.68
N ALA A 66 22.60 4.50 -13.59
CA ALA A 66 22.03 4.07 -12.32
C ALA A 66 23.11 3.43 -11.44
N PRO A 67 23.07 3.65 -10.11
CA PRO A 67 24.12 3.17 -9.24
C PRO A 67 24.04 1.66 -9.00
N VAL A 68 25.09 1.11 -8.40
CA VAL A 68 25.03 -0.21 -7.79
C VAL A 68 24.21 -0.12 -6.50
N TRP A 69 23.27 -1.04 -6.34
CA TRP A 69 22.42 -1.17 -5.18
C TRP A 69 22.86 -2.37 -4.35
N ARG A 70 23.32 -2.12 -3.13
CA ARG A 70 23.53 -3.16 -2.13
C ARG A 70 22.20 -3.49 -1.49
N PHE A 71 21.98 -4.75 -1.11
CA PHE A 71 20.73 -5.16 -0.51
C PHE A 71 20.86 -6.27 0.53
N VAL A 72 19.87 -6.28 1.43
CA VAL A 72 19.56 -7.38 2.35
C VAL A 72 18.08 -7.69 2.24
N LEU A 73 17.75 -8.96 2.00
CA LEU A 73 16.40 -9.49 2.01
C LEU A 73 16.20 -10.29 3.31
N GLY A 74 15.14 -9.97 4.04
CA GLY A 74 14.65 -10.78 5.14
C GLY A 74 14.13 -12.14 4.67
N ARG A 75 13.94 -13.05 5.61
CA ARG A 75 13.37 -14.38 5.34
C ARG A 75 11.98 -14.25 4.74
N ASP A 76 11.53 -15.25 3.99
CA ASP A 76 10.18 -15.26 3.39
C ASP A 76 9.88 -14.03 2.51
N THR A 77 10.90 -13.36 1.96
CA THR A 77 10.73 -12.19 1.07
C THR A 77 10.74 -12.62 -0.40
N MET A 78 11.83 -13.27 -0.82
CA MET A 78 12.04 -13.80 -2.17
C MET A 78 12.46 -15.27 -2.11
N GLY A 79 12.12 -15.95 -1.02
CA GLY A 79 12.58 -17.29 -0.70
C GLY A 79 12.62 -17.52 0.81
N PRO A 80 12.89 -18.75 1.26
CA PRO A 80 12.86 -19.11 2.68
C PRO A 80 14.07 -18.56 3.47
N HIS A 81 15.14 -18.16 2.78
CA HIS A 81 16.39 -17.74 3.40
C HIS A 81 16.57 -16.23 3.32
N ALA A 82 17.34 -15.69 4.26
CA ALA A 82 17.83 -14.33 4.14
C ALA A 82 18.86 -14.26 3.01
N VAL A 83 18.94 -13.10 2.37
CA VAL A 83 19.83 -12.89 1.23
C VAL A 83 20.57 -11.58 1.39
N ALA A 84 21.86 -11.54 1.06
CA ALA A 84 22.63 -10.32 0.92
C ALA A 84 23.20 -10.27 -0.49
N GLY A 85 23.29 -9.08 -1.08
CA GLY A 85 23.79 -8.99 -2.45
C GLY A 85 23.95 -7.59 -2.99
N VAL A 86 24.30 -7.54 -4.27
CA VAL A 86 24.37 -6.31 -5.06
C VAL A 86 23.60 -6.48 -6.37
N LEU A 87 22.98 -5.40 -6.82
CA LEU A 87 22.28 -5.27 -8.09
C LEU A 87 22.92 -4.14 -8.88
N MET A 88 23.28 -4.41 -10.12
CA MET A 88 23.90 -3.43 -11.03
C MET A 88 23.20 -3.45 -12.39
N PRO A 89 22.96 -2.28 -13.01
CA PRO A 89 22.57 -2.23 -14.42
C PRO A 89 23.58 -2.97 -15.30
N SER A 90 23.09 -3.81 -16.20
CA SER A 90 23.94 -4.56 -17.14
C SER A 90 23.28 -4.82 -18.48
N VAL A 91 24.02 -5.45 -19.38
CA VAL A 91 23.66 -5.73 -20.78
C VAL A 91 24.31 -7.05 -21.22
N ASP A 92 23.70 -7.76 -22.17
CA ASP A 92 24.34 -8.91 -22.81
C ASP A 92 25.15 -8.52 -24.06
N ARG A 93 25.85 -9.50 -24.63
CA ARG A 93 26.67 -9.35 -25.84
C ARG A 93 25.93 -8.78 -27.04
N VAL A 94 24.59 -8.91 -27.06
CA VAL A 94 23.74 -8.47 -28.18
C VAL A 94 22.96 -7.19 -27.86
N GLY A 95 23.29 -6.49 -26.77
CA GLY A 95 22.73 -5.18 -26.45
C GLY A 95 21.36 -5.21 -25.75
N ARG A 96 20.91 -6.34 -25.24
CA ARG A 96 19.62 -6.44 -24.52
C ARG A 96 19.84 -6.21 -23.03
N TYR A 97 19.44 -5.04 -22.55
CA TYR A 97 19.60 -4.61 -21.15
C TYR A 97 18.79 -5.43 -20.14
N PHE A 98 19.46 -5.91 -19.09
CA PHE A 98 18.87 -6.52 -17.89
C PHE A 98 19.90 -6.48 -16.74
N PRO A 99 19.49 -6.26 -15.47
CA PRO A 99 20.44 -6.12 -14.37
C PRO A 99 21.26 -7.39 -14.10
N LEU A 100 22.47 -7.21 -13.58
CA LEU A 100 23.24 -8.27 -12.94
C LEU A 100 22.99 -8.24 -11.43
N VAL A 101 22.67 -9.39 -10.85
CA VAL A 101 22.53 -9.60 -9.40
C VAL A 101 23.60 -10.58 -8.93
N LEU A 102 24.35 -10.20 -7.90
CA LEU A 102 25.18 -11.11 -7.11
C LEU A 102 24.50 -11.30 -5.76
N ALA A 103 24.29 -12.53 -5.33
CA ALA A 103 23.51 -12.81 -4.12
C ALA A 103 24.08 -14.00 -3.33
N ALA A 104 24.13 -13.85 -2.01
CA ALA A 104 24.49 -14.86 -1.04
C ALA A 104 23.25 -15.24 -0.22
N GLU A 105 22.79 -16.47 -0.36
CA GLU A 105 21.72 -17.04 0.48
C GLU A 105 22.30 -17.50 1.81
N MET A 106 21.65 -17.11 2.91
CA MET A 106 22.13 -17.37 4.27
C MET A 106 21.06 -18.11 5.07
N PRO A 107 21.01 -19.44 4.96
CA PRO A 107 20.13 -20.25 5.77
C PRO A 107 20.37 -20.03 7.27
N GLY A 108 19.31 -19.87 8.06
CA GLY A 108 19.42 -19.81 9.51
C GLY A 108 19.89 -18.48 10.11
N LEU A 109 20.23 -17.47 9.32
CA LEU A 109 20.66 -16.16 9.84
C LEU A 109 19.52 -15.44 10.59
N PRO A 110 19.61 -15.23 11.91
CA PRO A 110 18.48 -14.73 12.72
C PRO A 110 18.14 -13.27 12.43
N ASP A 111 19.16 -12.41 12.33
CA ASP A 111 19.01 -10.96 12.18
C ASP A 111 19.70 -10.45 10.91
N PRO A 112 19.11 -10.66 9.72
CA PRO A 112 19.78 -10.35 8.45
C PRO A 112 20.08 -8.87 8.27
N TRP A 113 19.27 -7.98 8.84
CA TRP A 113 19.45 -6.53 8.75
C TRP A 113 20.78 -6.05 9.36
N ARG A 114 21.41 -6.83 10.26
CA ARG A 114 22.73 -6.50 10.85
C ARG A 114 23.84 -6.43 9.82
N LEU A 115 23.71 -7.15 8.70
CA LEU A 115 24.72 -7.19 7.65
C LEU A 115 24.98 -5.82 7.04
N PHE A 116 23.97 -4.96 6.94
CA PHE A 116 24.12 -3.58 6.49
C PHE A 116 25.21 -2.82 7.28
N ARG A 117 25.27 -3.04 8.61
CA ARG A 117 26.26 -2.39 9.48
C ARG A 117 27.57 -3.15 9.58
N ARG A 118 27.53 -4.48 9.49
CA ARG A 118 28.64 -5.36 9.90
C ARG A 118 29.42 -5.99 8.76
N ALA A 119 28.85 -6.07 7.56
CA ALA A 119 29.44 -6.74 6.41
C ALA A 119 29.93 -5.77 5.32
N GLY A 120 30.28 -4.53 5.68
CA GLY A 120 30.77 -3.50 4.75
C GLY A 120 31.83 -4.00 3.76
N PRO A 121 32.94 -4.61 4.23
CA PRO A 121 33.99 -5.12 3.35
C PRO A 121 33.51 -6.16 2.33
N TRP A 122 32.55 -6.99 2.71
CA TRP A 122 31.96 -7.98 1.80
C TRP A 122 31.15 -7.29 0.70
N PHE A 123 30.34 -6.28 1.04
CA PHE A 123 29.59 -5.50 0.04
C PHE A 123 30.50 -4.70 -0.88
N ASP A 124 31.60 -4.15 -0.36
CA ASP A 124 32.60 -3.45 -1.18
C ASP A 124 33.24 -4.41 -2.18
N ALA A 125 33.60 -5.62 -1.74
CA ALA A 125 34.17 -6.65 -2.61
C ALA A 125 33.16 -7.16 -3.65
N ALA A 126 31.89 -7.37 -3.26
CA ALA A 126 30.83 -7.78 -4.18
C ALA A 126 30.51 -6.71 -5.23
N GLU A 127 30.49 -5.42 -4.84
CA GLU A 127 30.30 -4.30 -5.76
C GLU A 127 31.46 -4.16 -6.75
N ALA A 128 32.71 -4.21 -6.25
CA ALA A 128 33.90 -4.19 -7.11
C ALA A 128 33.85 -5.34 -8.12
N ARG A 129 33.39 -6.52 -7.67
CA ARG A 129 33.21 -7.68 -8.53
C ARG A 129 32.16 -7.43 -9.61
N ALA A 130 30.97 -6.95 -9.24
CA ALA A 130 29.92 -6.64 -10.20
C ALA A 130 30.42 -5.67 -11.29
N ARG A 131 31.13 -4.61 -10.89
CA ARG A 131 31.71 -3.62 -11.83
C ARG A 131 32.77 -4.21 -12.75
N ALA A 132 33.56 -5.18 -12.27
CA ALA A 132 34.57 -5.84 -13.09
C ALA A 132 34.00 -6.58 -14.31
N CYS A 133 32.69 -6.89 -14.34
CA CYS A 133 32.06 -7.49 -15.52
C CYS A 133 31.95 -6.54 -16.73
N LEU A 134 32.19 -5.25 -16.51
CA LEU A 134 32.15 -4.21 -17.54
C LEU A 134 33.53 -3.90 -18.12
N ALA A 135 34.60 -4.54 -17.62
CA ALA A 135 35.96 -4.35 -18.11
C ALA A 135 36.16 -4.97 -19.50
N ASP A 136 37.01 -4.37 -20.33
CA ASP A 136 37.28 -4.84 -21.69
C ASP A 136 37.96 -6.23 -21.72
N ASP A 137 38.73 -6.58 -20.67
CA ASP A 137 39.44 -7.84 -20.49
C ASP A 137 38.66 -8.86 -19.63
N PHE A 138 37.33 -8.73 -19.57
CA PHE A 138 36.50 -9.56 -18.70
C PHE A 138 36.58 -11.07 -19.00
N ASP A 139 37.16 -11.81 -18.07
CA ASP A 139 37.11 -13.28 -18.01
C ASP A 139 35.99 -13.75 -17.07
N PHE A 140 35.00 -14.43 -17.65
CA PHE A 140 33.85 -14.94 -16.92
C PHE A 140 34.20 -16.05 -15.92
N ASP A 141 35.15 -16.93 -16.24
CA ASP A 141 35.50 -18.06 -15.38
C ASP A 141 36.32 -17.56 -14.18
N ALA A 142 37.27 -16.65 -14.43
CA ALA A 142 37.97 -15.94 -13.37
C ALA A 142 36.99 -15.17 -12.47
N PHE A 143 36.01 -14.47 -13.07
CA PHE A 143 34.93 -13.77 -12.36
C PHE A 143 34.11 -14.72 -11.47
N GLU A 144 33.70 -15.87 -11.98
CA GLU A 144 32.92 -16.86 -11.26
C GLU A 144 33.70 -17.44 -10.08
N ALA A 145 34.99 -17.76 -10.27
CA ALA A 145 35.86 -18.32 -9.24
C ALA A 145 36.03 -17.36 -8.05
N GLY A 146 36.37 -16.10 -8.31
CA GLY A 146 36.52 -15.14 -7.21
C GLY A 146 35.19 -14.68 -6.62
N LEU A 147 34.05 -14.80 -7.32
CA LEU A 147 32.73 -14.65 -6.68
C LEU A 147 32.51 -15.76 -5.64
N ALA A 148 32.87 -17.00 -5.96
CA ALA A 148 32.81 -18.09 -4.99
C ALA A 148 33.77 -17.86 -3.82
N ALA A 149 34.97 -17.31 -4.09
CA ALA A 149 35.97 -17.02 -3.06
C ALA A 149 35.59 -15.89 -2.09
N LEU A 150 34.57 -15.07 -2.40
CA LEU A 150 34.06 -14.07 -1.45
C LEU A 150 33.46 -14.69 -0.19
N GLY A 151 32.97 -15.93 -0.28
CA GLY A 151 32.24 -16.58 0.81
C GLY A 151 30.95 -15.85 1.19
N LEU A 152 30.28 -16.32 2.24
CA LEU A 152 29.11 -15.64 2.81
C LEU A 152 29.55 -14.43 3.65
N PRO A 153 28.75 -13.35 3.72
CA PRO A 153 29.05 -12.23 4.58
C PRO A 153 28.91 -12.64 6.05
N GLU A 154 29.99 -12.52 6.82
CA GLU A 154 29.95 -12.79 8.26
C GLU A 154 29.41 -11.59 9.04
N PRO A 155 28.39 -11.77 9.90
CA PRO A 155 28.04 -10.76 10.88
C PRO A 155 29.15 -10.76 11.93
N SER A 156 30.00 -9.73 11.92
CA SER A 156 31.12 -9.63 12.87
C SER A 156 30.71 -10.00 14.31
N HIS A 157 31.44 -10.96 14.86
CA HIS A 157 31.11 -11.80 16.02
C HIS A 157 31.20 -10.98 17.31
N ARG A 158 30.19 -10.16 17.59
CA ARG A 158 29.88 -9.75 18.97
C ARG A 158 28.51 -10.34 19.29
N PRO A 159 28.42 -11.32 20.20
CA PRO A 159 27.13 -11.90 20.55
C PRO A 159 26.24 -10.77 21.05
N ALA A 160 25.03 -10.66 20.49
CA ALA A 160 23.96 -10.04 21.24
C ALA A 160 23.95 -10.80 22.58
N SER A 161 24.14 -10.10 23.69
CA SER A 161 24.07 -10.74 25.00
C SER A 161 22.76 -11.52 25.05
N ASP A 162 22.90 -12.84 25.08
CA ASP A 162 21.85 -13.77 25.45
C ASP A 162 21.29 -13.26 26.77
N GLY A 163 20.00 -12.95 26.78
CA GLY A 163 19.38 -12.39 27.95
C GLY A 163 18.06 -11.75 27.59
N ALA A 164 17.00 -12.50 27.88
CA ALA A 164 15.65 -12.04 28.13
C ALA A 164 15.58 -11.04 29.32
N GLU A 165 16.52 -10.09 29.40
CA GLU A 165 16.52 -9.03 30.39
C GLU A 165 15.84 -7.80 29.79
N VAL A 166 14.65 -7.54 30.32
CA VAL A 166 13.71 -6.48 29.94
C VAL A 166 14.25 -5.07 30.25
N SER A 167 15.47 -4.95 30.81
CA SER A 167 16.04 -3.68 31.25
C SER A 167 17.55 -3.64 31.00
N ARG A 168 17.99 -2.80 30.05
CA ARG A 168 19.40 -2.51 29.78
C ARG A 168 19.68 -1.02 30.00
N ARG A 169 20.73 -0.71 30.76
CA ARG A 169 21.28 0.65 30.90
C ARG A 169 22.46 0.79 29.96
N PHE A 170 22.40 1.74 29.04
CA PHE A 170 23.54 2.16 28.22
C PHE A 170 24.21 3.34 28.91
N ALA A 171 25.48 3.21 29.26
CA ALA A 171 26.29 4.34 29.71
C ALA A 171 26.69 5.15 28.47
N LEU A 172 26.40 6.44 28.47
CA LEU A 172 26.74 7.36 27.38
C LEU A 172 27.87 8.25 27.88
N GLY A 173 29.09 8.06 27.36
CA GLY A 173 30.24 8.92 27.62
C GLY A 173 30.38 10.06 26.61
N ASP A 174 29.90 9.86 25.38
CA ASP A 174 29.90 10.86 24.30
C ASP A 174 28.74 10.68 23.31
N GLU A 175 28.61 11.61 22.35
CA GLU A 175 27.57 11.57 21.31
C GLU A 175 27.68 10.36 20.38
N MET A 176 28.89 9.87 20.12
CA MET A 176 29.12 8.73 19.25
C MET A 176 28.69 7.42 19.93
N GLU A 177 28.90 7.31 21.24
CA GLU A 177 28.38 6.23 22.08
C GLU A 177 26.86 6.31 22.21
N ALA A 178 26.27 7.50 22.26
CA ALA A 178 24.81 7.68 22.21
C ALA A 178 24.20 7.18 20.90
N VAL A 179 24.81 7.49 19.76
CA VAL A 179 24.38 6.98 18.45
C VAL A 179 24.52 5.45 18.38
N ARG A 180 25.61 4.88 18.91
CA ARG A 180 25.80 3.42 18.98
C ARG A 180 24.77 2.75 19.89
N ALA A 181 24.55 3.30 21.09
CA ALA A 181 23.55 2.82 22.03
C ALA A 181 22.13 2.89 21.45
N TYR A 182 21.78 3.96 20.75
CA TYR A 182 20.49 4.08 20.06
C TYR A 182 20.33 3.02 18.97
N ALA A 183 21.38 2.78 18.18
CA ALA A 183 21.38 1.71 17.20
C ALA A 183 21.24 0.32 17.84
N ASP A 184 21.84 0.09 19.01
CA ASP A 184 21.75 -1.16 19.77
C ASP A 184 20.37 -1.34 20.47
N VAL A 185 19.69 -0.24 20.82
CA VAL A 185 18.30 -0.26 21.30
C VAL A 185 17.33 -0.57 20.15
N LEU A 186 17.51 0.07 18.99
CA LEU A 186 16.74 -0.24 17.79
C LEU A 186 16.96 -1.69 17.35
N GLU A 187 18.19 -2.18 17.45
CA GLU A 187 18.57 -3.57 17.22
C GLU A 187 17.78 -4.53 18.11
N ALA A 188 17.73 -4.25 19.41
CA ALA A 188 16.97 -5.04 20.38
C ALA A 188 15.45 -4.95 20.17
N ALA A 189 14.91 -3.78 19.80
CA ALA A 189 13.49 -3.59 19.52
C ALA A 189 13.03 -4.26 18.22
N MET A 190 13.93 -4.40 17.26
CA MET A 190 13.70 -5.07 15.98
C MET A 190 13.89 -6.60 16.09
N ALA A 191 14.69 -7.07 17.03
CA ALA A 191 14.84 -8.49 17.36
C ALA A 191 13.50 -9.06 17.85
N GLY A 192 12.81 -9.78 16.96
CA GLY A 192 11.48 -10.37 17.24
C GLY A 192 10.36 -9.86 16.33
N SER A 193 10.57 -8.76 15.60
CA SER A 193 9.61 -8.23 14.63
C SER A 193 10.15 -8.35 13.21
N ARG A 194 9.40 -9.08 12.36
CA ARG A 194 9.45 -9.13 10.88
C ARG A 194 10.12 -10.38 10.29
N ARG A 195 9.32 -11.20 9.58
CA ARG A 195 9.83 -12.26 8.70
C ARG A 195 10.28 -11.66 7.36
N SER A 196 9.39 -10.99 6.61
CA SER A 196 9.70 -10.44 5.27
C SER A 196 9.98 -8.92 5.24
N PHE A 197 11.15 -8.53 4.75
CA PHE A 197 11.55 -7.13 4.49
C PHE A 197 12.63 -7.06 3.41
N THR A 198 12.83 -5.88 2.82
CA THR A 198 14.03 -5.59 2.04
C THR A 198 14.68 -4.29 2.51
N LEU A 199 16.00 -4.30 2.56
CA LEU A 199 16.84 -3.14 2.81
C LEU A 199 17.72 -2.94 1.58
N TRP A 200 17.73 -1.75 0.99
CA TRP A 200 18.56 -1.41 -0.16
C TRP A 200 19.34 -0.15 0.16
N TRP A 201 20.59 -0.06 -0.29
CA TRP A 201 21.34 1.18 -0.16
C TRP A 201 22.36 1.35 -1.25
N THR A 202 22.75 2.60 -1.45
CA THR A 202 23.73 2.97 -2.44
C THR A 202 24.52 4.18 -1.98
N THR A 203 25.77 4.28 -2.42
CA THR A 203 26.58 5.51 -2.34
C THR A 203 26.16 6.55 -3.37
N GLY A 204 25.21 6.20 -4.27
CA GLY A 204 24.65 7.09 -5.27
C GLY A 204 25.33 7.02 -6.64
N SER A 205 24.80 7.81 -7.56
CA SER A 205 25.34 8.12 -8.88
C SER A 205 25.10 9.60 -9.18
N GLU A 206 25.38 10.05 -10.40
CA GLU A 206 25.09 11.42 -10.84
C GLU A 206 23.61 11.79 -10.72
N THR A 207 22.71 10.83 -10.94
CA THR A 207 21.25 11.03 -10.94
C THR A 207 20.58 10.60 -9.65
N VAL A 208 21.22 9.71 -8.87
CA VAL A 208 20.66 9.11 -7.67
C VAL A 208 21.50 9.50 -6.46
N ALA A 209 20.93 10.28 -5.53
CA ALA A 209 21.62 10.62 -4.29
C ALA A 209 21.91 9.38 -3.42
N PRO A 210 22.97 9.40 -2.58
CA PRO A 210 23.20 8.36 -1.58
C PRO A 210 21.93 8.10 -0.77
N SER A 211 21.50 6.84 -0.69
CA SER A 211 20.16 6.51 -0.21
C SER A 211 20.14 5.20 0.58
N LEU A 212 19.32 5.13 1.62
CA LEU A 212 18.95 3.92 2.35
C LEU A 212 17.43 3.74 2.25
N LEU A 213 17.02 2.63 1.66
CA LEU A 213 15.64 2.28 1.39
C LEU A 213 15.25 1.07 2.22
N MET A 214 14.12 1.13 2.91
CA MET A 214 13.55 0.00 3.62
C MET A 214 12.11 -0.23 3.14
N HIS A 215 11.76 -1.50 2.88
CA HIS A 215 10.43 -1.89 2.44
C HIS A 215 9.98 -3.16 3.16
N ARG A 216 8.67 -3.33 3.35
CA ARG A 216 8.08 -4.53 3.95
C ARG A 216 7.75 -5.53 2.84
N GLY A 217 8.49 -6.64 2.77
CA GLY A 217 8.53 -7.49 1.59
C GLY A 217 9.27 -6.85 0.41
N ALA A 218 9.21 -7.45 -0.77
CA ALA A 218 9.81 -6.91 -2.00
C ALA A 218 9.13 -5.59 -2.43
N PRO A 219 9.88 -4.57 -2.91
CA PRO A 219 9.29 -3.36 -3.49
C PRO A 219 8.39 -3.70 -4.68
N ALA A 220 7.36 -2.90 -4.95
CA ALA A 220 6.55 -3.07 -6.16
C ALA A 220 7.42 -2.83 -7.41
N PRO A 221 7.24 -3.58 -8.51
CA PRO A 221 8.00 -3.36 -9.75
C PRO A 221 7.94 -1.92 -10.27
N GLU A 222 6.82 -1.23 -10.04
CA GLU A 222 6.57 0.16 -10.43
C GLU A 222 7.45 1.15 -9.65
N GLN A 223 7.95 0.76 -8.48
CA GLN A 223 8.83 1.57 -7.65
C GLN A 223 10.30 1.50 -8.11
N PHE A 224 10.64 0.56 -9.01
CA PHE A 224 12.01 0.33 -9.46
C PHE A 224 12.57 1.48 -10.30
N ALA A 225 11.75 2.26 -11.00
CA ALA A 225 12.25 3.41 -11.78
C ALA A 225 13.02 4.41 -10.89
N ALA A 226 12.68 4.52 -9.60
CA ALA A 226 13.38 5.37 -8.65
C ALA A 226 14.83 4.92 -8.40
N PHE A 227 15.12 3.63 -8.57
CA PHE A 227 16.48 3.08 -8.46
C PHE A 227 17.37 3.58 -9.61
N LEU A 228 16.76 4.09 -10.69
CA LEU A 228 17.43 4.58 -11.88
C LEU A 228 17.49 6.12 -11.92
N ASP A 229 16.38 6.78 -11.62
CA ASP A 229 16.22 8.23 -11.80
C ASP A 229 16.24 9.05 -10.51
N GLY A 230 16.25 8.40 -9.34
CA GLY A 230 16.25 9.06 -8.03
C GLY A 230 14.97 9.83 -7.70
N ARG A 231 13.90 9.72 -8.51
CA ARG A 231 12.63 10.45 -8.32
C ARG A 231 11.73 9.74 -7.31
N TRP A 232 12.21 9.60 -6.08
CA TRP A 232 11.60 8.81 -5.00
C TRP A 232 10.09 9.02 -4.87
N GLU A 233 9.64 10.25 -4.64
CA GLU A 233 8.22 10.54 -4.37
C GLU A 233 7.29 10.24 -5.55
N ALA A 234 7.74 10.59 -6.75
CA ALA A 234 6.99 10.33 -7.99
C ALA A 234 6.83 8.83 -8.29
N ARG A 235 7.66 7.99 -7.66
CA ARG A 235 7.65 6.52 -7.82
C ARG A 235 7.13 5.79 -6.58
N GLY A 236 6.40 6.50 -5.70
CA GLY A 236 5.79 5.89 -4.53
C GLY A 236 6.76 5.57 -3.38
N TRP A 237 7.97 6.13 -3.39
CA TRP A 237 8.86 6.13 -2.22
C TRP A 237 8.52 7.32 -1.33
N HIS A 238 8.79 7.18 -0.04
CA HIS A 238 8.52 8.19 0.99
C HIS A 238 9.84 8.54 1.63
N GLN A 239 10.17 9.83 1.72
CA GLN A 239 11.40 10.24 2.39
C GLN A 239 11.24 10.08 3.90
N GLY A 240 12.07 9.22 4.50
CA GLY A 240 12.16 9.08 5.95
C GLY A 240 13.17 10.09 6.48
N GLY A 241 12.71 11.30 6.79
CA GLY A 241 13.55 12.37 7.33
C GLY A 241 12.69 13.46 7.94
N ARG A 242 13.18 14.06 9.02
CA ARG A 242 12.62 15.28 9.63
C ARG A 242 12.52 16.33 8.52
N GLN A 243 11.31 16.81 8.23
CA GLN A 243 11.20 18.12 7.59
C GLN A 243 11.96 19.09 8.50
N ASP A 244 12.90 19.86 7.94
CA ASP A 244 13.50 21.00 8.61
C ASP A 244 12.41 22.06 8.85
N SER A 245 11.55 21.82 9.82
CA SER A 245 10.92 22.87 10.59
C SER A 245 11.92 23.30 11.65
N ALA A 246 12.25 24.58 11.66
CA ALA A 246 13.07 25.25 12.68
C ALA A 246 12.66 24.79 14.10
N PRO A 247 13.57 24.77 15.08
CA PRO A 247 13.33 24.11 16.36
C PRO A 247 12.22 24.86 17.11
N GLU A 248 11.02 24.28 17.11
CA GLU A 248 9.96 24.71 18.00
C GLU A 248 10.39 24.26 19.41
N VAL A 249 10.91 25.23 20.17
CA VAL A 249 11.11 25.10 21.61
C VAL A 249 9.75 24.70 22.18
N ARG A 250 9.62 23.44 22.60
CA ARG A 250 8.42 22.95 23.26
C ARG A 250 8.25 23.78 24.55
N PRO A 251 7.20 24.62 24.66
CA PRO A 251 6.98 25.36 25.89
C PRO A 251 6.64 24.35 26.99
N PRO A 252 6.98 24.65 28.27
CA PRO A 252 6.53 23.82 29.38
C PRO A 252 4.99 23.73 29.34
N PRO A 253 4.41 22.60 29.80
CA PRO A 253 2.96 22.43 29.78
C PRO A 253 2.30 23.63 30.47
N PRO A 254 1.29 24.27 29.86
CA PRO A 254 0.66 25.43 30.47
C PRO A 254 0.02 25.02 31.80
N ALA A 255 0.18 25.88 32.81
CA ALA A 255 -0.56 25.75 34.05
C ALA A 255 -2.06 25.61 33.74
N PRO A 256 -2.81 24.80 34.52
CA PRO A 256 -4.24 24.66 34.29
C PRO A 256 -4.90 26.05 34.35
N PRO A 257 -5.79 26.37 33.40
CA PRO A 257 -6.40 27.69 33.35
C PRO A 257 -7.25 27.92 34.61
N PRO A 258 -7.32 29.16 35.12
CA PRO A 258 -8.25 29.49 36.20
C PRO A 258 -9.68 29.21 35.73
N ALA A 259 -10.50 28.72 36.66
CA ALA A 259 -11.79 28.06 36.41
C ALA A 259 -12.87 28.90 35.70
N ASP A 260 -12.61 30.17 35.36
CA ASP A 260 -13.62 31.10 34.85
C ASP A 260 -13.24 31.84 33.54
N ALA A 261 -12.27 31.35 32.75
CA ALA A 261 -12.02 31.93 31.42
C ALA A 261 -12.96 31.31 30.35
N PRO A 262 -13.75 32.11 29.59
CA PRO A 262 -14.57 31.57 28.52
C PRO A 262 -13.68 30.95 27.44
N LEU A 263 -13.99 29.71 27.05
CA LEU A 263 -13.31 29.03 25.95
C LEU A 263 -13.34 29.91 24.71
N ALA A 264 -12.17 30.34 24.25
CA ALA A 264 -12.03 31.00 22.97
C ALA A 264 -12.60 30.08 21.88
N ALA A 265 -13.52 30.60 21.08
CA ALA A 265 -14.10 29.87 19.97
C ALA A 265 -12.97 29.39 19.03
N PRO A 266 -13.05 28.15 18.51
CA PRO A 266 -12.06 27.65 17.56
C PRO A 266 -11.99 28.59 16.34
N PRO A 267 -10.82 28.77 15.73
CA PRO A 267 -10.70 29.60 14.53
C PRO A 267 -11.60 29.03 13.42
N PRO A 268 -12.18 29.88 12.55
CA PRO A 268 -13.03 29.42 11.46
C PRO A 268 -12.25 28.45 10.57
N ALA A 269 -12.82 27.26 10.36
CA ALA A 269 -12.22 26.23 9.52
C ALA A 269 -12.02 26.78 8.10
N GLU A 270 -10.79 26.69 7.60
CA GLU A 270 -10.43 27.01 6.22
C GLU A 270 -11.41 26.28 5.28
N ALA A 271 -12.06 27.02 4.38
CA ALA A 271 -13.11 26.47 3.53
C ALA A 271 -12.51 25.41 2.59
N VAL A 272 -12.89 24.15 2.79
CA VAL A 272 -12.45 23.03 1.95
C VAL A 272 -13.38 22.92 0.75
N ARG A 273 -12.84 22.96 -0.46
CA ARG A 273 -13.59 22.71 -1.69
C ARG A 273 -13.70 21.21 -1.94
N LEU A 274 -14.93 20.74 -2.12
CA LEU A 274 -15.24 19.33 -2.35
C LEU A 274 -15.42 19.06 -3.84
N VAL A 275 -14.70 18.07 -4.37
CA VAL A 275 -14.83 17.60 -5.75
C VAL A 275 -15.08 16.10 -5.71
N SER A 276 -16.12 15.63 -6.40
CA SER A 276 -16.51 14.23 -6.36
C SER A 276 -16.81 13.66 -7.73
N ALA A 277 -16.78 12.33 -7.79
CA ALA A 277 -17.36 11.56 -8.88
C ALA A 277 -17.90 10.24 -8.34
N ALA A 278 -18.93 9.73 -9.00
CA ALA A 278 -19.54 8.44 -8.70
C ALA A 278 -19.64 7.59 -9.97
N ARG A 279 -19.42 6.28 -9.84
CA ARG A 279 -19.71 5.30 -10.89
C ARG A 279 -20.24 3.99 -10.30
N THR A 280 -21.10 3.34 -11.07
CA THR A 280 -21.63 2.02 -10.77
C THR A 280 -21.71 1.18 -12.04
N HIS A 281 -21.46 -0.12 -11.93
CA HIS A 281 -21.54 -1.06 -13.03
C HIS A 281 -22.03 -2.44 -12.54
N ARG A 282 -22.77 -3.17 -13.39
CA ARG A 282 -23.32 -4.49 -13.03
C ARG A 282 -22.28 -5.59 -12.76
N GLY A 283 -20.99 -5.31 -12.91
CA GLY A 283 -19.94 -6.33 -13.01
C GLY A 283 -20.03 -7.18 -14.29
N THR A 284 -19.43 -8.39 -14.23
CA THR A 284 -19.24 -9.29 -15.39
C THR A 284 -20.17 -10.50 -15.40
N ARG A 285 -20.87 -10.78 -14.29
CA ARG A 285 -21.72 -11.99 -14.14
C ARG A 285 -23.19 -11.68 -13.87
N ARG A 286 -23.51 -10.58 -13.20
CA ARG A 286 -24.89 -10.20 -12.91
C ARG A 286 -25.58 -9.68 -14.17
N ARG A 287 -26.88 -9.92 -14.29
CA ARG A 287 -27.69 -9.41 -15.41
C ARG A 287 -28.14 -7.96 -15.16
N ARG A 288 -28.36 -7.62 -13.90
CA ARG A 288 -28.82 -6.31 -13.42
C ARG A 288 -27.77 -5.69 -12.51
N ASN A 289 -27.88 -4.38 -12.35
CA ASN A 289 -27.16 -3.63 -11.35
C ASN A 289 -28.14 -3.35 -10.22
N ASP A 290 -27.95 -4.03 -9.10
CA ASP A 290 -28.73 -3.90 -7.89
C ASP A 290 -28.12 -2.85 -6.93
N ASP A 291 -26.99 -2.23 -7.32
CA ASP A 291 -26.39 -1.09 -6.63
C ASP A 291 -26.97 0.26 -7.08
N ALA A 292 -26.94 1.25 -6.19
CA ALA A 292 -27.20 2.65 -6.48
C ALA A 292 -26.17 3.57 -5.79
N VAL A 293 -25.90 4.73 -6.40
CA VAL A 293 -24.96 5.74 -5.86
C VAL A 293 -25.61 7.12 -5.80
N VAL A 294 -25.21 7.93 -4.83
CA VAL A 294 -25.65 9.32 -4.66
C VAL A 294 -24.42 10.22 -4.63
N ASP A 295 -24.45 11.29 -5.45
CA ASP A 295 -23.40 12.30 -5.56
C ASP A 295 -24.03 13.69 -5.50
N ARG A 296 -24.11 14.28 -4.30
CA ARG A 296 -24.70 15.59 -4.01
C ARG A 296 -23.65 16.51 -3.33
N PRO A 297 -22.61 16.95 -4.06
CA PRO A 297 -21.60 17.85 -3.49
C PRO A 297 -22.19 19.19 -3.04
N ASP A 298 -23.33 19.60 -3.60
CA ASP A 298 -24.09 20.77 -3.18
C ASP A 298 -24.67 20.65 -1.76
N LEU A 299 -24.93 19.43 -1.29
CA LEU A 299 -25.32 19.14 0.10
C LEU A 299 -24.16 18.67 0.97
N GLY A 300 -22.99 18.43 0.38
CA GLY A 300 -21.91 17.70 1.01
C GLY A 300 -22.31 16.26 1.37
N LEU A 301 -23.11 15.60 0.52
CA LEU A 301 -23.67 14.27 0.77
C LEU A 301 -23.35 13.29 -0.36
N TRP A 302 -22.88 12.10 0.01
CA TRP A 302 -22.57 11.00 -0.90
C TRP A 302 -23.02 9.67 -0.31
N ALA A 303 -23.42 8.72 -1.15
CA ALA A 303 -23.80 7.40 -0.67
C ALA A 303 -23.55 6.30 -1.69
N VAL A 304 -23.39 5.08 -1.18
CA VAL A 304 -23.51 3.83 -1.93
C VAL A 304 -24.56 2.97 -1.24
N ALA A 305 -25.50 2.43 -2.02
CA ALA A 305 -26.47 1.45 -1.58
C ALA A 305 -26.35 0.18 -2.44
N ASP A 306 -26.46 -0.98 -1.81
CA ASP A 306 -26.40 -2.30 -2.45
C ASP A 306 -27.67 -3.09 -2.09
N GLY A 307 -28.45 -3.41 -3.10
CA GLY A 307 -29.75 -4.05 -2.97
C GLY A 307 -29.65 -5.55 -2.75
N ALA A 308 -30.31 -6.05 -1.71
CA ALA A 308 -30.47 -7.46 -1.44
C ALA A 308 -31.95 -7.87 -1.50
N GLY A 309 -32.28 -8.87 -2.33
CA GLY A 309 -33.64 -9.40 -2.40
C GLY A 309 -33.86 -10.46 -3.48
N GLY A 310 -34.92 -11.25 -3.31
CA GLY A 310 -35.43 -12.18 -4.33
C GLY A 310 -36.41 -11.50 -5.30
N HIS A 311 -36.75 -12.16 -6.42
CA HIS A 311 -37.80 -11.73 -7.36
C HIS A 311 -37.65 -10.30 -7.95
N ALA A 312 -36.43 -9.86 -8.26
CA ALA A 312 -36.17 -8.54 -8.85
C ALA A 312 -36.62 -7.34 -7.96
N ALA A 313 -36.40 -7.46 -6.66
CA ALA A 313 -36.65 -6.39 -5.68
C ALA A 313 -35.36 -5.75 -5.12
N ALA A 314 -34.20 -6.27 -5.52
CA ALA A 314 -32.88 -5.82 -5.06
C ALA A 314 -32.56 -4.41 -5.61
N ASP A 315 -32.53 -4.25 -6.94
CA ASP A 315 -32.48 -2.96 -7.63
C ASP A 315 -33.47 -1.92 -7.07
N VAL A 316 -34.73 -2.33 -6.83
CA VAL A 316 -35.76 -1.46 -6.24
C VAL A 316 -35.40 -1.00 -4.83
N ALA A 317 -34.78 -1.84 -4.01
CA ALA A 317 -34.42 -1.51 -2.65
C ALA A 317 -33.31 -0.45 -2.60
N ALA A 318 -32.22 -0.66 -3.36
CA ALA A 318 -31.13 0.31 -3.44
C ALA A 318 -31.59 1.63 -4.06
N ALA A 319 -32.42 1.58 -5.11
CA ALA A 319 -33.01 2.76 -5.74
C ALA A 319 -33.86 3.56 -4.75
N ALA A 320 -34.73 2.91 -3.96
CA ALA A 320 -35.58 3.60 -3.00
C ALA A 320 -34.77 4.33 -1.90
N VAL A 321 -33.65 3.74 -1.46
CA VAL A 321 -32.72 4.40 -0.52
C VAL A 321 -32.03 5.59 -1.18
N ALA A 322 -31.47 5.39 -2.38
CA ALA A 322 -30.74 6.42 -3.11
C ALA A 322 -31.64 7.60 -3.52
N GLU A 323 -32.88 7.35 -3.98
CA GLU A 323 -33.85 8.38 -4.36
C GLU A 323 -34.24 9.27 -3.17
N ARG A 324 -34.43 8.69 -1.99
CA ARG A 324 -34.71 9.47 -0.78
C ARG A 324 -33.53 10.37 -0.42
N LEU A 325 -32.31 9.83 -0.39
CA LEU A 325 -31.10 10.60 -0.12
C LEU A 325 -30.86 11.70 -1.18
N ALA A 326 -31.07 11.39 -2.45
CA ALA A 326 -30.95 12.33 -3.56
C ALA A 326 -32.07 13.37 -3.58
N GLY A 327 -33.24 13.08 -3.00
CA GLY A 327 -34.39 13.96 -2.91
C GLY A 327 -34.35 14.97 -1.75
N LEU A 328 -33.30 14.93 -0.92
CA LEU A 328 -33.12 15.92 0.14
C LEU A 328 -33.06 17.34 -0.45
N PRO A 329 -33.88 18.27 0.08
CA PRO A 329 -33.96 19.61 -0.47
C PRO A 329 -32.64 20.37 -0.22
N PRO A 330 -32.22 21.23 -1.17
CA PRO A 330 -31.17 22.20 -0.89
C PRO A 330 -31.66 23.18 0.18
N GLY A 331 -30.79 23.47 1.15
CA GLY A 331 -31.12 24.38 2.25
C GLY A 331 -29.89 24.88 2.98
N PRO A 332 -30.03 25.95 3.79
CA PRO A 332 -28.94 26.48 4.60
C PRO A 332 -28.47 25.48 5.66
N GLU A 333 -29.25 24.44 5.94
CA GLU A 333 -28.88 23.33 6.79
C GLU A 333 -28.70 22.06 5.95
N ALA A 334 -27.45 21.61 5.82
CA ALA A 334 -27.14 20.28 5.35
C ALA A 334 -27.75 19.23 6.28
N PRO A 335 -28.13 18.05 5.76
CA PRO A 335 -28.75 17.01 6.55
C PRO A 335 -27.84 16.59 7.71
N GLY A 336 -28.29 16.85 8.92
CA GLY A 336 -27.64 16.36 10.13
C GLY A 336 -27.95 14.88 10.39
N ARG A 337 -27.32 14.31 11.42
CA ARG A 337 -27.50 12.92 11.84
C ARG A 337 -28.97 12.50 11.94
N GLY A 338 -29.80 13.29 12.63
CA GLY A 338 -31.22 12.99 12.81
C GLY A 338 -32.03 12.96 11.50
N ALA A 339 -31.65 13.78 10.51
CA ALA A 339 -32.30 13.78 9.20
C ALA A 339 -32.01 12.48 8.43
N ILE A 340 -30.75 12.02 8.45
CA ILE A 340 -30.35 10.75 7.83
C ILE A 340 -30.98 9.56 8.55
N GLU A 341 -30.98 9.55 9.89
CA GLU A 341 -31.63 8.51 10.68
C GLU A 341 -33.13 8.42 10.37
N SER A 342 -33.83 9.55 10.32
CA SER A 342 -35.26 9.61 10.02
C SER A 342 -35.54 9.11 8.60
N LEU A 343 -34.79 9.61 7.61
CA LEU A 343 -34.95 9.26 6.20
C LEU A 343 -34.71 7.78 5.93
N LEU A 344 -33.65 7.20 6.53
CA LEU A 344 -33.36 5.78 6.38
C LEU A 344 -34.29 4.89 7.22
N SER A 345 -34.85 5.39 8.32
CA SER A 345 -35.92 4.70 9.06
C SER A 345 -37.21 4.63 8.26
N GLU A 346 -37.59 5.72 7.58
CA GLU A 346 -38.73 5.71 6.64
C GLU A 346 -38.48 4.77 5.45
N ALA A 347 -37.24 4.74 4.93
CA ALA A 347 -36.86 3.79 3.90
C ALA A 347 -37.00 2.35 4.41
N ASN A 348 -36.52 2.05 5.62
CA ASN A 348 -36.66 0.75 6.27
C ASN A 348 -38.13 0.31 6.35
N GLU A 349 -39.02 1.19 6.81
CA GLU A 349 -40.45 0.89 6.89
C GLU A 349 -41.08 0.65 5.51
N ALA A 350 -40.74 1.47 4.51
CA ALA A 350 -41.25 1.35 3.15
C ALA A 350 -40.82 0.03 2.49
N LEU A 351 -39.55 -0.36 2.64
CA LEU A 351 -39.02 -1.64 2.12
C LEU A 351 -39.66 -2.84 2.83
N ARG A 352 -39.84 -2.78 4.15
CA ARG A 352 -40.57 -3.83 4.90
C ARG A 352 -42.03 -3.94 4.49
N ALA A 353 -42.70 -2.81 4.28
CA ALA A 353 -44.07 -2.81 3.76
C ALA A 353 -44.14 -3.41 2.35
N ARG A 354 -43.12 -3.18 1.52
CA ARG A 354 -43.01 -3.80 0.19
C ARG A 354 -42.78 -5.31 0.28
N ALA A 355 -41.88 -5.77 1.15
CA ALA A 355 -41.64 -7.18 1.41
C ALA A 355 -42.93 -7.91 1.83
N ARG A 356 -43.68 -7.35 2.80
CA ARG A 356 -44.97 -7.90 3.25
C ARG A 356 -46.00 -8.07 2.12
N ARG A 357 -46.00 -7.17 1.12
CA ARG A 357 -46.89 -7.26 -0.05
C ARG A 357 -46.47 -8.33 -1.05
N LEU A 358 -45.19 -8.70 -1.10
CA LEU A 358 -44.65 -9.71 -2.02
C LEU A 358 -44.79 -11.14 -1.46
N GLY A 359 -44.92 -11.29 -0.14
CA GLY A 359 -45.17 -12.56 0.53
C GLY A 359 -44.33 -12.72 1.80
N PRO A 360 -44.59 -13.75 2.61
CA PRO A 360 -43.92 -13.97 3.90
C PRO A 360 -42.42 -14.23 3.77
N ASP A 361 -41.95 -14.80 2.65
CA ASP A 361 -40.54 -15.13 2.42
C ASP A 361 -39.81 -14.09 1.54
N ALA A 362 -40.47 -13.00 1.18
CA ALA A 362 -39.87 -11.98 0.33
C ALA A 362 -38.90 -11.10 1.14
N VAL A 363 -37.67 -10.97 0.65
CA VAL A 363 -36.67 -10.04 1.18
C VAL A 363 -36.53 -8.86 0.23
N VAL A 364 -36.67 -7.65 0.77
CA VAL A 364 -36.43 -6.38 0.09
C VAL A 364 -35.63 -5.52 1.04
N ALA A 365 -34.31 -5.51 0.87
CA ALA A 365 -33.41 -4.81 1.76
C ALA A 365 -32.27 -4.13 0.98
N ALA A 366 -31.63 -3.15 1.58
CA ALA A 366 -30.46 -2.49 1.01
C ALA A 366 -29.41 -2.25 2.09
N VAL A 367 -28.18 -2.63 1.80
CA VAL A 367 -27.00 -2.18 2.50
C VAL A 367 -26.74 -0.71 2.11
N VAL A 368 -26.28 0.10 3.04
CA VAL A 368 -26.00 1.52 2.78
C VAL A 368 -24.77 2.02 3.52
N VAL A 369 -24.01 2.90 2.87
CA VAL A 369 -23.02 3.78 3.48
C VAL A 369 -23.23 5.21 2.97
N VAL A 370 -23.26 6.17 3.89
CA VAL A 370 -23.51 7.60 3.62
C VAL A 370 -22.37 8.42 4.21
N LEU A 371 -21.77 9.29 3.42
CA LEU A 371 -20.80 10.29 3.84
C LEU A 371 -21.45 11.67 3.82
N MET A 372 -21.29 12.41 4.91
CA MET A 372 -21.59 13.83 5.01
C MET A 372 -20.31 14.60 5.29
N VAL A 373 -20.06 15.69 4.57
CA VAL A 373 -18.93 16.60 4.82
C VAL A 373 -19.41 18.04 4.91
N ARG A 374 -19.12 18.70 6.04
CA ARG A 374 -19.47 20.11 6.26
C ARG A 374 -18.60 20.77 7.31
N ALA A 375 -18.31 22.05 7.13
CA ALA A 375 -17.61 22.89 8.11
C ALA A 375 -16.31 22.24 8.63
N GLY A 376 -15.52 21.65 7.74
CA GLY A 376 -14.27 20.97 8.09
C GLY A 376 -14.46 19.67 8.91
N ARG A 377 -15.65 19.08 8.91
CA ARG A 377 -15.95 17.80 9.58
C ARG A 377 -16.62 16.83 8.63
N TYR A 378 -16.44 15.55 8.90
CA TYR A 378 -17.17 14.48 8.24
C TYR A 378 -17.94 13.62 9.25
N ALA A 379 -19.03 13.03 8.77
CA ALA A 379 -19.73 11.95 9.42
C ALA A 379 -20.01 10.85 8.39
N VAL A 380 -19.79 9.60 8.76
CA VAL A 380 -20.13 8.42 7.97
C VAL A 380 -21.16 7.61 8.74
N ALA A 381 -22.29 7.32 8.10
CA ALA A 381 -23.33 6.45 8.61
C ALA A 381 -23.41 5.19 7.75
N TRP A 382 -23.53 4.01 8.35
CA TRP A 382 -23.68 2.78 7.56
C TRP A 382 -24.54 1.70 8.23
N ALA A 383 -25.12 0.85 7.38
CA ALA A 383 -25.78 -0.38 7.74
C ALA A 383 -25.49 -1.44 6.67
N GLY A 384 -24.61 -2.39 7.00
CA GLY A 384 -24.27 -3.54 6.15
C GLY A 384 -22.77 -3.61 5.93
N ASP A 385 -22.36 -4.00 4.73
CA ASP A 385 -20.97 -4.28 4.35
C ASP A 385 -20.47 -3.45 3.16
N ALA A 386 -21.23 -2.45 2.72
CA ALA A 386 -20.68 -1.33 1.97
C ALA A 386 -19.77 -0.51 2.88
N ARG A 387 -18.67 0.01 2.32
CA ARG A 387 -17.57 0.55 3.10
C ARG A 387 -17.26 1.98 2.75
N ALA A 388 -16.78 2.74 3.74
CA ALA A 388 -16.11 4.01 3.51
C ALA A 388 -14.67 3.95 4.00
N TYR A 389 -13.79 4.61 3.25
CA TYR A 389 -12.38 4.76 3.55
C TYR A 389 -11.99 6.23 3.51
N LEU A 390 -11.06 6.63 4.38
CA LEU A 390 -10.35 7.90 4.33
C LEU A 390 -8.92 7.65 3.90
N LEU A 391 -8.54 8.18 2.75
CA LEU A 391 -7.15 8.36 2.36
C LEU A 391 -6.67 9.71 2.89
N ARG A 392 -5.77 9.67 3.88
CA ARG A 392 -5.11 10.86 4.42
C ARG A 392 -3.60 10.67 4.37
N GLY A 393 -2.92 11.60 3.68
CA GLY A 393 -1.52 11.42 3.34
C GLY A 393 -1.38 10.19 2.44
N ARG A 394 -0.82 9.10 2.98
CA ARG A 394 -0.62 7.85 2.23
C ARG A 394 -1.17 6.61 2.95
N GLY A 395 -2.02 6.82 3.96
CA GLY A 395 -2.74 5.75 4.65
C GLY A 395 -4.21 5.72 4.22
N LEU A 396 -4.67 4.58 3.70
CA LEU A 396 -6.09 4.30 3.51
C LEU A 396 -6.65 3.69 4.80
N VAL A 397 -7.48 4.44 5.51
CA VAL A 397 -8.04 4.06 6.80
C VAL A 397 -9.51 3.67 6.60
N PRO A 398 -9.92 2.44 6.98
CA PRO A 398 -11.35 2.09 6.98
C PRO A 398 -12.09 2.92 8.03
N LEU A 399 -13.18 3.57 7.62
CA LEU A 399 -14.06 4.33 8.51
C LEU A 399 -15.24 3.49 9.00
N THR A 400 -15.54 2.39 8.29
CA THR A 400 -16.68 1.50 8.56
C THR A 400 -16.20 0.11 8.94
N ARG A 401 -17.02 -0.61 9.70
CA ARG A 401 -16.84 -2.04 9.99
C ARG A 401 -18.05 -2.82 9.48
N ASP A 402 -17.82 -3.85 8.67
CA ASP A 402 -18.89 -4.68 8.11
C ASP A 402 -19.83 -5.20 9.20
N HIS A 403 -21.13 -5.00 9.01
CA HIS A 403 -22.18 -5.72 9.73
C HIS A 403 -22.42 -7.06 9.02
N ALA A 404 -21.45 -7.97 9.13
CA ALA A 404 -21.52 -9.29 8.54
C ALA A 404 -20.80 -10.35 9.38
N THR A 405 -21.30 -11.58 9.35
CA THR A 405 -20.65 -12.76 9.95
C THR A 405 -20.04 -13.64 8.86
N ARG A 406 -19.04 -14.45 9.25
CA ARG A 406 -18.28 -15.32 8.34
C ARG A 406 -18.17 -16.76 8.85
N GLU A 407 -19.24 -17.30 9.43
CA GLU A 407 -19.33 -18.72 9.77
C GLU A 407 -19.72 -19.53 8.51
N GLY A 408 -18.71 -19.77 7.65
CA GLY A 408 -18.88 -20.45 6.36
C GLY A 408 -19.09 -19.49 5.19
N ARG A 409 -20.32 -19.01 4.97
CA ARG A 409 -20.63 -17.99 3.96
C ARG A 409 -20.81 -16.62 4.61
N LYS A 410 -20.44 -15.55 3.90
CA LYS A 410 -20.67 -14.18 4.35
C LYS A 410 -22.19 -13.94 4.44
N VAL A 411 -22.67 -13.53 5.60
CA VAL A 411 -24.08 -13.15 5.82
C VAL A 411 -24.11 -11.75 6.41
N VAL A 412 -24.78 -10.84 5.70
CA VAL A 412 -25.01 -9.47 6.19
C VAL A 412 -26.02 -9.53 7.34
N THR A 413 -25.65 -8.96 8.48
CA THR A 413 -26.45 -8.99 9.72
C THR A 413 -27.27 -7.72 9.92
N ARG A 414 -27.07 -6.68 9.10
CA ARG A 414 -27.80 -5.41 9.19
C ARG A 414 -27.98 -4.79 7.82
N ALA A 415 -29.20 -4.40 7.48
CA ALA A 415 -29.53 -3.69 6.25
C ALA A 415 -30.84 -2.90 6.41
N VAL A 416 -31.00 -1.83 5.63
CA VAL A 416 -32.27 -1.09 5.52
C VAL A 416 -33.31 -2.04 4.93
N GLY A 417 -34.47 -2.20 5.56
CA GLY A 417 -35.53 -3.10 5.15
C GLY A 417 -35.48 -4.50 5.77
N ALA A 418 -34.40 -4.85 6.50
CA ALA A 418 -34.22 -6.18 7.09
C ALA A 418 -34.67 -6.31 8.55
N GLU A 419 -34.66 -5.22 9.33
CA GLU A 419 -34.90 -5.27 10.79
C GLU A 419 -36.11 -4.45 11.24
N ASP A 420 -36.72 -4.87 12.35
CA ASP A 420 -37.88 -4.20 12.94
C ASP A 420 -37.54 -2.81 13.49
N ALA A 421 -36.40 -2.73 14.18
CA ALA A 421 -35.80 -1.51 14.70
C ALA A 421 -34.47 -1.27 13.98
N PHE A 422 -34.46 -0.31 13.07
CA PHE A 422 -33.30 0.03 12.25
C PHE A 422 -32.35 0.97 13.00
N ALA A 423 -31.06 0.64 13.04
CA ALA A 423 -30.03 1.47 13.65
C ALA A 423 -28.83 1.64 12.71
N LEU A 424 -28.24 2.83 12.71
CA LEU A 424 -27.02 3.14 11.97
C LEU A 424 -25.83 3.15 12.91
N ASP A 425 -24.71 2.60 12.43
CA ASP A 425 -23.41 2.88 13.07
C ASP A 425 -22.82 4.16 12.45
N TRP A 426 -22.02 4.86 13.26
CA TRP A 426 -21.50 6.18 12.94
C TRP A 426 -20.00 6.29 13.19
N ALA A 427 -19.31 7.00 12.31
CA ALA A 427 -17.92 7.42 12.47
C ALA A 427 -17.78 8.90 12.10
N GLU A 428 -17.05 9.67 12.90
CA GLU A 428 -16.90 11.11 12.72
C GLU A 428 -15.45 11.55 12.83
N GLY A 429 -15.12 12.67 12.19
CA GLY A 429 -13.81 13.28 12.32
C GLY A 429 -13.68 14.66 11.68
N ALA A 430 -12.49 15.23 11.80
CA ALA A 430 -12.13 16.45 11.07
C ALA A 430 -11.74 16.12 9.63
N VAL A 431 -12.08 16.99 8.70
CA VAL A 431 -11.62 17.00 7.31
C VAL A 431 -10.42 17.93 7.20
N ARG A 432 -9.43 17.52 6.43
CA ARG A 432 -8.23 18.29 6.12
C ARG A 432 -8.11 18.45 4.61
N ALA A 433 -7.48 19.55 4.19
CA ALA A 433 -7.06 19.68 2.81
C ALA A 433 -6.13 18.50 2.43
N GLY A 434 -6.39 17.90 1.27
CA GLY A 434 -5.71 16.70 0.77
C GLY A 434 -6.36 15.37 1.22
N ASP A 435 -7.44 15.39 2.01
CA ASP A 435 -8.20 14.18 2.29
C ASP A 435 -8.95 13.70 1.05
N ARG A 436 -9.00 12.38 0.87
CA ARG A 436 -9.87 11.72 -0.11
C ARG A 436 -10.73 10.68 0.57
N PHE A 437 -12.03 10.73 0.36
CA PHE A 437 -12.96 9.71 0.81
C PHE A 437 -13.32 8.77 -0.34
N VAL A 438 -13.46 7.49 -0.02
CA VAL A 438 -13.86 6.44 -0.97
C VAL A 438 -14.99 5.65 -0.36
N LEU A 439 -16.18 5.69 -0.96
CA LEU A 439 -17.31 4.83 -0.61
C LEU A 439 -17.42 3.76 -1.68
N CYS A 440 -17.64 2.50 -1.29
CA CYS A 440 -17.76 1.41 -2.26
C CYS A 440 -18.66 0.28 -1.80
N SER A 441 -19.26 -0.42 -2.77
CA SER A 441 -19.96 -1.69 -2.53
C SER A 441 -18.96 -2.82 -2.28
N ASP A 442 -19.44 -3.92 -1.71
CA ASP A 442 -18.57 -5.05 -1.35
C ASP A 442 -17.99 -5.75 -2.59
N GLY A 443 -18.69 -5.70 -3.73
CA GLY A 443 -18.26 -6.28 -4.99
C GLY A 443 -16.99 -5.62 -5.53
N LEU A 444 -16.80 -4.32 -5.31
CA LEU A 444 -15.58 -3.62 -5.68
C LEU A 444 -14.39 -4.09 -4.83
N VAL A 445 -14.59 -4.20 -3.52
CA VAL A 445 -13.58 -4.73 -2.60
C VAL A 445 -13.29 -6.20 -2.90
N GLY A 446 -14.31 -6.98 -3.26
CA GLY A 446 -14.18 -8.37 -3.65
C GLY A 446 -13.37 -8.57 -4.93
N ALA A 447 -13.48 -7.65 -5.89
CA ALA A 447 -12.74 -7.70 -7.15
C ALA A 447 -11.28 -7.24 -7.01
N LEU A 448 -11.05 -6.11 -6.31
CA LEU A 448 -9.73 -5.46 -6.26
C LEU A 448 -8.91 -5.80 -5.00
N GLY A 449 -9.59 -6.23 -3.93
CA GLY A 449 -9.02 -6.26 -2.58
C GLY A 449 -8.68 -4.86 -2.06
N GLU A 450 -8.33 -4.76 -0.77
CA GLU A 450 -8.05 -3.45 -0.15
C GLU A 450 -6.80 -2.77 -0.72
N ARG A 451 -5.81 -3.55 -1.17
CA ARG A 451 -4.59 -3.03 -1.80
C ARG A 451 -4.87 -2.49 -3.21
N GLY A 452 -5.68 -3.19 -4.01
CA GLY A 452 -6.08 -2.70 -5.33
C GLY A 452 -6.94 -1.46 -5.21
N LEU A 453 -7.89 -1.44 -4.27
CA LEU A 453 -8.70 -0.26 -3.98
C LEU A 453 -7.83 0.94 -3.59
N ALA A 454 -6.82 0.76 -2.73
CA ALA A 454 -5.91 1.83 -2.32
C ALA A 454 -5.07 2.38 -3.48
N LEU A 455 -4.60 1.52 -4.38
CA LEU A 455 -3.83 1.93 -5.55
C LEU A 455 -4.68 2.78 -6.50
N VAL A 456 -5.88 2.31 -6.82
CA VAL A 456 -6.72 2.97 -7.81
C VAL A 456 -7.35 4.24 -7.25
N ALA A 457 -7.78 4.21 -5.99
CA ALA A 457 -8.32 5.38 -5.33
C ALA A 457 -7.23 6.41 -4.96
N GLY A 458 -5.94 6.04 -4.95
CA GLY A 458 -4.84 6.92 -4.54
C GLY A 458 -4.31 7.87 -5.61
N HIS A 459 -4.79 7.77 -6.85
CA HIS A 459 -4.24 8.51 -8.00
C HIS A 459 -5.32 9.24 -8.80
N GLY A 460 -4.88 10.25 -9.57
CA GLY A 460 -5.73 11.02 -10.47
C GLY A 460 -6.79 11.89 -9.78
N THR A 461 -7.64 12.51 -10.58
CA THR A 461 -8.87 13.19 -10.15
C THR A 461 -9.93 12.19 -9.69
N PRO A 462 -10.99 12.61 -8.95
CA PRO A 462 -12.07 11.71 -8.57
C PRO A 462 -12.70 10.98 -9.77
N ALA A 463 -12.86 11.68 -10.90
CA ALA A 463 -13.41 11.11 -12.14
C ALA A 463 -12.52 10.01 -12.74
N GLU A 464 -11.20 10.22 -12.74
CA GLU A 464 -10.24 9.20 -13.20
C GLU A 464 -10.20 8.02 -12.22
N ALA A 465 -10.18 8.28 -10.92
CA ALA A 465 -10.16 7.26 -9.89
C ALA A 465 -11.38 6.33 -9.96
N VAL A 466 -12.60 6.87 -10.10
CA VAL A 466 -13.80 6.03 -10.25
C VAL A 466 -13.82 5.28 -11.59
N ALA A 467 -13.27 5.86 -12.66
CA ALA A 467 -13.18 5.17 -13.95
C ALA A 467 -12.22 3.98 -13.86
N SER A 468 -10.99 4.21 -13.38
CA SER A 468 -9.99 3.17 -13.19
C SER A 468 -10.48 2.09 -12.22
N ALA A 469 -11.19 2.45 -11.14
CA ALA A 469 -11.65 1.47 -10.16
C ALA A 469 -12.67 0.50 -10.77
N ILE A 470 -13.58 1.02 -11.61
CA ILE A 470 -14.55 0.20 -12.33
C ILE A 470 -13.83 -0.64 -13.39
N ASP A 471 -12.98 -0.04 -14.22
CA ASP A 471 -12.29 -0.74 -15.30
C ASP A 471 -11.41 -1.88 -14.77
N ASP A 472 -10.61 -1.63 -13.73
CA ASP A 472 -9.76 -2.64 -13.10
C ASP A 472 -10.60 -3.74 -12.45
N ALA A 473 -11.74 -3.41 -11.85
CA ALA A 473 -12.63 -4.41 -11.28
C ALA A 473 -13.25 -5.31 -12.37
N LEU A 474 -13.61 -4.74 -13.52
CA LEU A 474 -14.11 -5.50 -14.66
C LEU A 474 -13.02 -6.39 -15.27
N ILE A 475 -11.78 -5.89 -15.39
CA ILE A 475 -10.62 -6.65 -15.83
C ILE A 475 -10.33 -7.81 -14.87
N ALA A 476 -10.45 -7.58 -13.55
CA ALA A 476 -10.32 -8.61 -12.52
C ALA A 476 -11.48 -9.63 -12.51
N GLY A 477 -12.49 -9.44 -13.37
CA GLY A 477 -13.62 -10.36 -13.49
C GLY A 477 -14.63 -10.22 -12.36
N ALA A 478 -14.90 -8.97 -11.91
CA ALA A 478 -15.88 -8.65 -10.87
C ALA A 478 -17.17 -9.45 -11.06
N ARG A 479 -17.42 -10.37 -10.12
CA ARG A 479 -18.57 -11.29 -10.20
C ARG A 479 -19.86 -10.65 -9.71
N ASP A 480 -19.75 -9.60 -8.91
CA ASP A 480 -20.89 -8.84 -8.39
C ASP A 480 -20.98 -7.44 -9.00
N ASN A 481 -22.03 -6.72 -8.63
CA ASN A 481 -22.14 -5.29 -8.89
C ASN A 481 -20.96 -4.53 -8.24
N VAL A 482 -20.50 -3.48 -8.91
CA VAL A 482 -19.35 -2.70 -8.47
C VAL A 482 -19.70 -1.23 -8.50
N SER A 483 -19.62 -0.58 -7.34
CA SER A 483 -19.97 0.82 -7.16
C SER A 483 -18.92 1.53 -6.34
N VAL A 484 -18.63 2.77 -6.73
CA VAL A 484 -17.63 3.62 -6.09
C VAL A 484 -18.03 5.09 -6.15
N VAL A 485 -17.80 5.80 -5.06
CA VAL A 485 -17.84 7.27 -4.99
C VAL A 485 -16.51 7.74 -4.42
N VAL A 486 -15.85 8.67 -5.10
CA VAL A 486 -14.61 9.30 -4.65
C VAL A 486 -14.87 10.78 -4.40
N VAL A 487 -14.41 11.29 -3.26
CA VAL A 487 -14.60 12.69 -2.84
C VAL A 487 -13.27 13.28 -2.36
N ASP A 488 -12.80 14.32 -3.03
CA ASP A 488 -11.60 15.08 -2.67
C ASP A 488 -11.95 16.33 -1.87
N ALA A 489 -11.23 16.52 -0.78
CA ALA A 489 -11.20 17.73 0.02
C ALA A 489 -9.95 18.55 -0.35
N SER A 490 -10.13 19.59 -1.17
CA SER A 490 -9.05 20.50 -1.59
C SER A 490 -9.05 21.79 -0.77
N GLY A 491 -7.88 22.36 -0.46
CA GLY A 491 -7.80 23.65 0.22
C GLY A 491 -8.37 24.76 -0.67
N GLY A 492 -9.36 25.51 -0.18
CA GLY A 492 -9.91 26.64 -0.91
C GLY A 492 -8.97 27.84 -0.86
N SER A 493 -8.29 28.15 -1.94
CA SER A 493 -7.76 29.51 -2.12
C SER A 493 -8.95 30.41 -2.47
N GLU A 494 -9.41 31.23 -1.54
CA GLU A 494 -10.23 32.40 -1.91
C GLU A 494 -9.32 33.35 -2.70
N THR A 495 -9.44 33.32 -4.02
CA THR A 495 -8.93 34.40 -4.87
C THR A 495 -9.79 35.63 -4.55
N ARG A 496 -9.25 36.55 -3.74
CA ARG A 496 -9.81 37.89 -3.54
C ARG A 496 -9.49 38.80 -4.72
#